data_AF-A0A917TB90-F1
#
_entry.id   AF-A0A917TB90-F1
#
_cell.length_a   1.000
_cell.length_b   1.000
_cell.length_c   1.000
_cell.angle_alpha   90.00
_cell.angle_beta   90.00
_cell.angle_gamma   90.00
#
_symmetry.space_group_name_H-M   'P 1'
#
loop_
_entity.id
_entity.type
_entity.pdbx_description
1 polymer ?
#
loop_
_entity_poly.entity_id
_entity_poly.type
_entity_poly.pdbx_seq_one_letter_code
_entity_poly.pdbx_strand_id
1 'polypeptide(L)'
;MTAWTGAQMLVWGGWDPTVQAMSAMADGASFDPATGQWQLLPQSPLTARASALSVWTGTQLLIWGGQSGFGEPLNDGAAYTPATGT
;
A
#
# COMPACT_ATOMS: atom_id res chain seq x y z
N MET A 1 4.85 1.67 -0.87
CA MET A 1 4.87 0.73 -2.03
C MET A 1 3.92 1.26 -3.09
N THR A 2 4.16 1.03 -4.38
CA THR A 2 3.37 1.65 -5.45
C THR A 2 3.08 0.72 -6.63
N ALA A 3 1.95 0.94 -7.29
CA ALA A 3 1.56 0.23 -8.50
C ALA A 3 0.71 1.11 -9.42
N TRP A 4 0.85 0.95 -10.74
CA TRP A 4 0.05 1.67 -11.73
C TRP A 4 -0.99 0.73 -12.33
N THR A 5 -2.27 1.12 -12.29
CA THR A 5 -3.36 0.28 -12.82
C THR A 5 -3.55 0.41 -14.32
N GLY A 6 -2.94 1.42 -14.94
CA GLY A 6 -3.29 1.91 -16.28
C GLY A 6 -4.05 3.24 -16.24
N ALA A 7 -4.72 3.55 -15.12
CA ALA A 7 -5.49 4.77 -14.95
C ALA A 7 -5.27 5.49 -13.60
N GLN A 8 -4.89 4.75 -12.55
CA GLN A 8 -4.68 5.28 -11.20
C GLN A 8 -3.38 4.74 -10.61
N MET A 9 -2.73 5.55 -9.79
CA MET A 9 -1.59 5.11 -8.99
C MET A 9 -2.10 4.63 -7.65
N LEU A 10 -1.79 3.40 -7.28
CA LEU A 10 -2.06 2.86 -5.96
C LEU A 10 -0.81 3.00 -5.11
N VAL A 11 -0.98 3.48 -3.88
CA VAL A 11 0.06 3.59 -2.86
C VAL A 11 -0.42 2.88 -1.61
N TRP A 12 0.43 2.09 -0.98
CA TRP A 12 0.12 1.47 0.30
C TRP A 12 1.36 1.36 1.18
N GLY A 13 1.16 1.58 2.48
CA GLY A 13 2.17 1.60 3.54
C GLY A 13 3.37 2.51 3.25
N GLY A 14 4.53 2.16 3.81
CA GLY A 14 5.73 2.98 3.76
C GLY A 14 6.13 3.50 5.13
N TRP A 15 7.10 4.41 5.14
CA TRP A 15 7.58 5.05 6.36
C TRP A 15 6.80 6.33 6.62
N ASP A 16 6.32 6.50 7.84
CA ASP A 16 5.74 7.77 8.29
C ASP A 16 6.88 8.81 8.42
N PRO A 17 6.91 9.85 7.57
CA PRO A 17 7.97 10.83 7.58
C PRO A 17 7.83 11.84 8.73
N THR A 18 6.71 11.82 9.47
CA THR A 18 6.38 12.82 10.50
C THR A 18 6.86 12.43 11.89
N VAL A 19 7.25 11.16 12.06
CA VAL A 19 7.72 10.63 13.34
C VAL A 19 9.20 10.26 13.27
N GLN A 20 9.92 10.57 14.35
CA GLN A 20 11.38 10.40 14.41
C GLN A 20 11.80 8.94 14.66
N ALA A 21 10.87 8.10 15.10
CA ALA A 21 11.04 6.66 15.20
C ALA A 21 10.66 5.97 13.89
N MET A 22 11.30 4.85 13.55
CA MET A 22 10.93 4.03 12.40
C MET A 22 9.49 3.52 12.59
N SER A 23 8.51 4.24 12.04
CA SER A 23 7.09 3.89 12.12
C SER A 23 6.58 3.62 10.71
N ALA A 24 5.97 2.46 10.53
CA ALA A 24 5.39 2.10 9.26
C ALA A 24 3.91 2.51 9.20
N MET A 25 3.40 2.72 7.99
CA MET A 25 2.00 3.02 7.75
C MET A 25 1.23 1.75 7.34
N ALA A 26 -0.06 1.66 7.69
CA ALA A 26 -0.96 0.54 7.38
C ALA A 26 -2.07 0.91 6.39
N ASP A 27 -2.14 2.17 5.99
CA ASP A 27 -3.11 2.70 5.06
C ASP A 27 -2.57 2.77 3.64
N GLY A 28 -3.46 3.07 2.72
CA GLY A 28 -3.11 3.32 1.34
C GLY A 28 -4.08 4.30 0.71
N ALA A 29 -3.70 4.79 -0.46
CA ALA A 29 -4.51 5.69 -1.24
C ALA A 29 -4.34 5.42 -2.74
N SER A 30 -5.38 5.68 -3.51
CA SER A 30 -5.32 5.79 -4.96
C SER A 30 -5.24 7.25 -5.37
N PHE A 31 -4.38 7.56 -6.32
CA PHE A 31 -4.32 8.85 -7.00
C PHE A 31 -4.85 8.71 -8.42
N ASP A 32 -5.83 9.55 -8.76
CA ASP A 32 -6.31 9.71 -10.12
C ASP A 32 -5.66 10.96 -10.75
N PRO A 33 -4.72 10.80 -11.71
CA PRO A 33 -4.06 11.92 -12.36
C PRO A 33 -4.98 12.72 -13.29
N ALA A 34 -6.12 12.17 -13.73
CA ALA A 34 -7.07 12.92 -14.56
C ALA A 34 -7.81 13.99 -13.76
N THR A 35 -8.06 13.73 -12.47
CA THR A 35 -8.75 14.65 -11.57
C THR A 35 -7.83 15.31 -10.53
N GLY A 36 -6.60 14.82 -10.41
CA GLY A 36 -5.64 15.25 -9.40
C GLY A 36 -6.06 14.92 -7.97
N GLN A 37 -6.98 13.97 -7.79
CA GLN A 37 -7.55 13.65 -6.49
C GLN A 37 -6.95 12.38 -5.89
N TRP A 38 -6.81 12.39 -4.57
CA TRP A 38 -6.50 11.23 -3.77
C TRP A 38 -7.77 10.65 -3.15
N GLN A 39 -7.84 9.33 -3.06
CA GLN A 39 -8.89 8.60 -2.36
C GLN A 39 -8.26 7.56 -1.46
N LEU A 40 -8.72 7.46 -0.22
CA LEU A 40 -8.25 6.44 0.70
C LEU A 40 -8.72 5.06 0.24
N LEU A 41 -7.82 4.08 0.35
CA LEU A 41 -8.17 2.69 0.19
C LEU A 41 -8.90 2.18 1.45
N PRO A 42 -9.68 1.10 1.32
CA PRO A 42 -10.26 0.40 2.46
C PRO A 42 -9.19 -0.02 3.48
N GLN A 43 -9.61 -0.21 4.73
CA GLN A 43 -8.71 -0.68 5.78
C GLN A 43 -8.09 -2.03 5.42
N SER A 44 -6.77 -2.09 5.45
CA SER A 44 -6.01 -3.31 5.16
C SER A 44 -6.02 -4.27 6.35
N PRO A 45 -6.08 -5.59 6.12
CA PRO A 45 -5.85 -6.59 7.18
C PRO A 45 -4.37 -6.72 7.56
N LEU A 46 -3.45 -6.14 6.77
CA LEU A 46 -2.02 -6.24 7.00
C LEU A 46 -1.56 -5.33 8.13
N THR A 47 -0.62 -5.83 8.94
CA THR A 47 0.17 -4.98 9.82
C THR A 47 0.92 -3.90 9.02
N ALA A 48 1.01 -2.71 9.63
CA ALA A 48 1.78 -1.59 9.13
C ALA A 48 3.19 -2.01 8.70
N ARG A 49 3.59 -1.64 7.49
CA ARG A 49 4.87 -2.08 6.94
C ARG A 49 5.45 -1.13 5.91
N ALA A 50 6.76 -1.20 5.79
CA ALA A 50 7.54 -0.53 4.76
C ALA A 50 8.36 -1.56 3.97
N SER A 51 8.94 -1.12 2.86
CA SER A 51 9.83 -1.94 2.03
C SER A 51 9.23 -3.27 1.53
N ALA A 52 7.90 -3.41 1.50
CA ALA A 52 7.28 -4.59 0.89
C ALA A 52 7.34 -4.51 -0.64
N LEU A 53 7.06 -5.63 -1.30
CA LEU A 53 6.86 -5.68 -2.74
C LEU A 53 5.42 -5.27 -3.07
N SER A 54 5.25 -4.54 -4.18
CA SER A 54 3.93 -4.25 -4.76
C SER A 54 3.89 -4.65 -6.23
N VAL A 55 2.87 -5.39 -6.62
CA VAL A 55 2.68 -5.86 -8.00
C VAL A 55 1.23 -5.62 -8.43
N TRP A 56 1.05 -5.00 -9.60
CA TRP A 56 -0.24 -4.95 -10.27
C TRP A 56 -0.40 -6.17 -11.18
N THR A 57 -1.49 -6.93 -11.01
CA THR A 57 -1.77 -8.12 -11.82
C THR A 57 -2.57 -7.82 -13.09
N GLY A 58 -3.03 -6.58 -13.26
CA GLY A 58 -4.06 -6.20 -14.24
C GLY A 58 -5.43 -6.00 -13.59
N THR A 59 -5.70 -6.63 -12.45
CA THR A 59 -6.98 -6.51 -11.73
C THR A 59 -6.83 -6.34 -10.22
N GLN A 60 -5.68 -6.71 -9.65
CA GLN A 60 -5.42 -6.66 -8.22
C GLN A 60 -4.04 -6.09 -7.93
N LEU A 61 -3.94 -5.37 -6.82
CA LEU A 61 -2.67 -5.00 -6.20
C LEU A 61 -2.28 -6.08 -5.20
N LEU A 62 -1.15 -6.74 -5.42
CA LEU A 62 -0.55 -7.64 -4.45
C LEU A 62 0.51 -6.90 -3.63
N ILE A 63 0.42 -7.00 -2.31
CA ILE A 63 1.46 -6.55 -1.37
C ILE A 63 2.02 -7.78 -0.66
N TRP A 64 3.35 -7.91 -0.61
CA TRP A 64 3.99 -9.05 0.05
C TRP A 64 5.28 -8.68 0.79
N GLY A 65 5.45 -9.26 1.97
CA GLY A 65 6.67 -9.16 2.77
C GLY A 65 6.88 -7.77 3.37
N GLY A 66 8.10 -7.27 3.29
CA GLY A 66 8.52 -6.00 3.88
C GLY A 66 8.90 -6.16 5.35
N GLN A 67 8.90 -5.05 6.08
CA GLN A 67 9.24 -5.03 7.50
C GLN A 67 8.33 -4.09 8.29
N SER A 68 8.12 -4.42 9.56
CA SER A 68 7.40 -3.57 10.50
C SER A 68 8.21 -2.32 10.87
N GLY A 69 7.61 -1.43 11.68
CA GLY A 69 8.29 -0.23 12.18
C GLY A 69 9.66 -0.52 12.82
N PHE A 70 9.78 -1.63 13.55
CA PHE A 70 11.00 -1.99 14.28
C PHE A 70 11.97 -2.87 13.48
N GLY A 71 11.77 -3.00 12.17
CA GLY A 71 12.64 -3.79 11.29
C GLY A 71 12.37 -5.29 11.28
N GLU A 72 11.33 -5.75 11.98
CA GLU A 72 10.94 -7.17 11.94
C GLU A 72 10.47 -7.56 10.54
N PRO A 73 11.08 -8.58 9.91
CA PRO A 73 10.67 -9.04 8.59
C PRO A 73 9.29 -9.67 8.66
N LEU A 74 8.45 -9.35 7.67
CA LEU A 74 7.10 -9.90 7.53
C LEU A 74 7.10 -10.93 6.41
N ASN A 75 6.35 -12.02 6.60
CA ASN A 75 6.28 -13.16 5.69
C ASN A 75 4.86 -13.42 5.15
N ASP A 76 4.01 -12.41 5.22
CA ASP A 76 2.62 -12.42 4.77
C ASP A 76 2.35 -11.33 3.71
N GLY A 77 1.13 -11.30 3.19
CA GLY A 77 0.70 -10.35 2.19
C GLY A 77 -0.81 -10.37 1.97
N ALA A 78 -1.30 -9.41 1.19
CA ALA A 78 -2.72 -9.28 0.85
C ALA A 78 -2.88 -8.80 -0.60
N ALA A 79 -4.05 -9.07 -1.15
CA ALA A 79 -4.47 -8.56 -2.44
C ALA A 79 -5.57 -7.52 -2.24
N TYR A 80 -5.53 -6.44 -3.01
CA TYR A 80 -6.59 -5.43 -3.08
C TYR A 80 -7.18 -5.39 -4.50
N THR A 81 -8.50 -5.42 -4.58
CA THR A 81 -9.28 -5.39 -5.82
C THR A 81 -10.02 -4.05 -5.93
N PRO A 82 -9.54 -3.10 -6.76
CA PRO A 82 -10.16 -1.78 -6.87
C PRO A 82 -11.62 -1.80 -7.34
N ALA A 83 -11.98 -2.78 -8.18
CA ALA A 83 -13.34 -2.91 -8.71
C ALA A 83 -14.40 -3.15 -7.63
N THR A 84 -14.01 -3.75 -6.50
CA THR A 84 -14.90 -4.07 -5.38
C THR A 84 -14.54 -3.36 -4.08
N GLY A 85 -13.37 -2.72 -4.02
CA GLY A 85 -12.88 -2.10 -2.79
C GLY A 85 -12.58 -3.15 -1.71
N THR A 86 -12.00 -4.29 -2.10
CA THR A 86 -11.71 -5.42 -1.18
C THR A 86 -10.34 -5.99 -1.43
#